data_AF-A0A6B2V6G1-F1
#
_entry.id   AF-A0A6B2V6G1-F1
#
_cell.length_a   1.000
_cell.length_b   1.000
_cell.length_c   1.000
_cell.angle_alpha   90.00
_cell.angle_beta   90.00
_cell.angle_gamma   90.00
#
_symmetry.space_group_name_H-M   'P 1'
#
loop_
_entity.id
_entity.type
_entity.pdbx_description
1 polymer ?
#
loop_
_entity_poly.entity_id
_entity_poly.type
_entity_poly.pdbx_seq_one_letter_code
_entity_poly.pdbx_strand_id
1 'polypeptide(L)'
;DAPLVGLRPAGRRRLAAAALLAEAARRPEPHYVVADSYHLPWLPYHGNAHMDHSFLLTAGPDGWHVTDAYRVETRWGAAEPGEHVLSERELSGIGTAEVVTLAPAPPEPAAPSVADYDPEPYVTAYATWPDRLRALEQLSAETWLLARARTLHAAHRARCAGRTGPTEAERAHLAAWDKLVEQTYLAHRRVARGRPEPAGAVDRLAELLAA
;
A
#
# COMPACT_ATOMS: atom_id res chain seq x y z
N ASP A 1 -13.98 -6.62 7.60
CA ASP A 1 -13.65 -6.93 6.20
C ASP A 1 -14.23 -5.88 5.28
N ALA A 2 -13.38 -5.03 4.69
CA ALA A 2 -13.85 -4.02 3.74
C ALA A 2 -14.35 -4.73 2.46
N PRO A 3 -15.53 -4.38 1.91
CA PRO A 3 -16.04 -5.03 0.71
C PRO A 3 -15.12 -4.70 -0.46
N LEU A 4 -14.56 -5.77 -1.02
CA LEU A 4 -13.74 -5.72 -2.21
C LEU A 4 -14.66 -5.54 -3.42
N VAL A 5 -14.30 -4.61 -4.30
CA VAL A 5 -15.11 -4.19 -5.45
C VAL A 5 -15.37 -5.37 -6.39
N GLY A 6 -16.52 -6.03 -6.23
CA GLY A 6 -16.97 -7.10 -7.13
C GLY A 6 -16.16 -8.41 -7.08
N LEU A 7 -15.19 -8.53 -6.17
CA LEU A 7 -14.28 -9.67 -6.06
C LEU A 7 -14.11 -10.05 -4.59
N ARG A 8 -13.89 -11.32 -4.29
CA ARG A 8 -13.51 -11.78 -2.93
C ARG A 8 -12.38 -12.80 -3.01
N PRO A 9 -11.48 -12.86 -2.01
CA PRO A 9 -10.53 -13.96 -1.89
C PRO A 9 -11.31 -15.27 -1.76
N ALA A 10 -11.11 -16.18 -2.70
CA ALA A 10 -11.63 -17.53 -2.69
C ALA A 10 -10.61 -18.54 -2.14
N GLY A 11 -9.31 -18.19 -2.19
CA GLY A 11 -8.24 -19.00 -1.63
C GLY A 11 -6.90 -18.27 -1.64
N ARG A 12 -6.00 -18.71 -0.76
CA ARG A 12 -4.61 -18.26 -0.69
C ARG A 12 -3.71 -19.48 -0.64
N ARG A 13 -2.64 -19.48 -1.42
CA ARG A 13 -1.64 -20.54 -1.43
C ARG A 13 -0.25 -19.92 -1.44
N ARG A 14 0.63 -20.39 -0.57
CA ARG A 14 2.04 -20.02 -0.61
C ARG A 14 2.80 -21.02 -1.49
N LEU A 15 3.46 -20.52 -2.53
CA LEU A 15 4.19 -21.31 -3.51
C LEU A 15 5.64 -20.83 -3.58
N ALA A 16 6.58 -21.75 -3.78
CA ALA A 16 7.93 -21.41 -4.23
C ALA A 16 7.90 -20.97 -5.71
N ALA A 17 8.92 -20.24 -6.18
CA ALA A 17 8.99 -19.77 -7.57
C ALA A 17 8.66 -20.85 -8.61
N ALA A 18 9.34 -22.00 -8.58
CA ALA A 18 9.10 -23.06 -9.56
C ALA A 18 7.63 -23.55 -9.58
N ALA A 19 6.99 -23.64 -8.41
CA ALA A 19 5.59 -24.04 -8.30
C ALA A 19 4.63 -22.92 -8.75
N LEU A 20 4.97 -21.66 -8.50
CA LEU A 20 4.24 -20.49 -9.00
C LEU A 20 4.26 -20.47 -10.54
N LEU A 21 5.43 -20.63 -11.14
CA LEU A 21 5.59 -20.66 -12.59
C LEU A 21 4.84 -21.86 -13.20
N ALA A 22 4.96 -23.05 -12.62
CA ALA A 22 4.21 -24.21 -13.06
C ALA A 22 2.68 -24.03 -12.94
N GLU A 23 2.20 -23.31 -11.92
CA GLU A 23 0.78 -22.95 -11.79
C GLU A 23 0.36 -22.01 -12.93
N ALA A 24 1.10 -20.93 -13.15
CA ALA A 24 0.80 -19.93 -14.17
C ALA A 24 0.89 -20.48 -15.60
N ALA A 25 1.81 -21.41 -15.87
CA ALA A 25 1.88 -22.10 -17.17
C ALA A 25 0.66 -23.00 -17.44
N ARG A 26 0.09 -23.64 -16.41
CA ARG A 26 -1.09 -24.51 -16.56
C ARG A 26 -2.39 -23.74 -16.72
N ARG A 27 -2.39 -22.48 -16.29
CA ARG A 27 -3.56 -21.62 -16.12
C ARG A 27 -3.24 -20.26 -16.70
N PRO A 28 -3.47 -20.05 -18.02
CA PRO A 28 -3.06 -18.84 -18.72
C PRO A 28 -3.88 -17.60 -18.33
N GLU A 29 -4.81 -17.71 -17.38
CA GLU A 29 -5.40 -16.56 -16.71
C GLU A 29 -4.39 -15.82 -15.79
N PRO A 30 -4.59 -14.51 -15.55
CA PRO A 30 -3.75 -13.76 -14.61
C PRO A 30 -3.85 -14.29 -13.18
N HIS A 31 -2.71 -14.50 -12.54
CA HIS A 31 -2.60 -14.85 -11.12
C HIS A 31 -2.32 -13.59 -10.31
N TYR A 32 -3.11 -13.33 -9.25
CA TYR A 32 -2.78 -12.28 -8.28
C TYR A 32 -1.71 -12.82 -7.33
N VAL A 33 -0.51 -12.27 -7.41
CA VAL A 33 0.67 -12.73 -6.67
C VAL A 33 1.07 -11.65 -5.67
N VAL A 34 1.44 -12.06 -4.46
CA VAL A 34 2.10 -11.23 -3.45
C VAL A 34 3.47 -11.85 -3.16
N ALA A 35 4.54 -11.09 -3.34
CA ALA A 35 5.90 -11.53 -3.06
C ALA A 35 6.71 -10.40 -2.42
N ASP A 36 7.87 -10.74 -1.88
CA ASP A 36 8.79 -9.76 -1.31
C ASP A 36 9.46 -8.93 -2.41
N SER A 37 9.21 -7.62 -2.39
CA SER A 37 9.72 -6.65 -3.37
C SER A 37 11.24 -6.59 -3.46
N TYR A 38 11.95 -7.05 -2.42
CA TYR A 38 13.41 -7.16 -2.42
C TYR A 38 13.91 -8.03 -3.58
N HIS A 39 13.10 -8.99 -4.03
CA HIS A 39 13.43 -9.95 -5.09
C HIS A 39 12.80 -9.63 -6.45
N LEU A 40 12.13 -8.48 -6.61
CA LEU A 40 11.36 -8.16 -7.82
C LEU A 40 12.12 -7.13 -8.69
N PRO A 41 12.80 -7.56 -9.76
CA PRO A 41 13.80 -6.73 -10.47
C PRO A 41 13.23 -5.50 -11.19
N TRP A 42 11.92 -5.42 -11.37
CA TRP A 42 11.26 -4.26 -11.99
C TRP A 42 10.93 -3.14 -10.99
N LEU A 43 11.12 -3.37 -9.69
CA LEU A 43 10.81 -2.41 -8.63
C LEU A 43 12.06 -1.70 -8.11
N PRO A 44 11.93 -0.44 -7.64
CA PRO A 44 13.04 0.29 -7.02
C PRO A 44 13.48 -0.32 -5.68
N TYR A 45 12.69 -1.22 -5.10
CA TYR A 45 13.02 -1.92 -3.85
C TYR A 45 13.94 -3.12 -4.04
N HIS A 46 14.15 -3.58 -5.28
CA HIS A 46 14.99 -4.73 -5.60
C HIS A 46 16.39 -4.56 -4.98
N GLY A 47 16.80 -5.52 -4.15
CA GLY A 47 18.07 -5.49 -3.43
C GLY A 47 18.20 -4.44 -2.33
N ASN A 48 17.16 -3.64 -2.07
CA ASN A 48 17.21 -2.46 -1.21
C ASN A 48 16.32 -2.54 0.04
N ALA A 49 15.09 -3.04 -0.09
CA ALA A 49 14.16 -3.11 1.03
C ALA A 49 13.17 -4.27 0.88
N HIS A 50 12.83 -4.88 2.02
CA HIS A 50 11.82 -5.93 2.10
C HIS A 50 10.44 -5.34 2.33
N MET A 51 9.47 -5.71 1.49
CA MET A 51 8.05 -5.42 1.71
C MET A 51 7.19 -6.32 0.84
N ASP A 52 5.99 -6.65 1.33
CA ASP A 52 4.98 -7.35 0.53
C ASP A 52 4.54 -6.46 -0.64
N HIS A 53 4.61 -7.01 -1.84
CA HIS A 53 4.23 -6.32 -3.07
C HIS A 53 3.36 -7.20 -3.95
N SER A 54 2.27 -6.64 -4.46
CA SER A 54 1.32 -7.38 -5.29
C SER A 54 1.39 -7.01 -6.77
N PHE A 55 1.25 -8.01 -7.63
CA PHE A 55 1.27 -7.88 -9.09
C PHE A 55 0.43 -8.98 -9.74
N LEU A 56 0.14 -8.84 -11.03
CA LEU A 56 -0.46 -9.91 -11.83
C LEU A 56 0.62 -10.66 -12.60
N LEU A 57 0.57 -11.99 -12.61
CA LEU A 57 1.47 -12.86 -13.36
C LEU A 57 0.68 -13.69 -14.37
N THR A 58 1.13 -13.69 -15.62
CA THR A 58 0.56 -14.51 -16.70
C THR A 58 1.70 -15.16 -17.50
N ALA A 59 1.51 -16.42 -17.91
CA ALA A 59 2.43 -17.06 -18.86
C ALA A 59 2.13 -16.56 -20.29
N GLY A 60 3.17 -16.23 -21.06
CA GLY A 60 3.04 -15.83 -22.46
C GLY A 60 4.10 -16.47 -23.36
N PRO A 61 3.99 -16.29 -24.68
CA PRO A 61 4.91 -16.90 -25.65
C PRO A 61 6.35 -16.36 -25.51
N ASP A 62 6.51 -15.12 -25.07
CA ASP A 62 7.79 -14.42 -24.97
C ASP A 62 8.39 -14.46 -23.55
N GLY A 63 7.72 -15.12 -22.61
CA GLY A 63 8.15 -15.25 -21.23
C GLY A 63 7.02 -15.06 -20.22
N TRP A 64 7.39 -14.57 -19.04
CA TRP A 64 6.47 -14.30 -17.95
C TRP A 64 6.05 -12.84 -17.96
N HIS A 65 4.77 -12.60 -18.16
CA HIS A 65 4.20 -11.26 -18.17
C HIS A 65 3.80 -10.86 -16.77
N VAL A 66 4.44 -9.81 -16.26
CA VAL A 66 4.10 -9.15 -15.00
C VAL A 66 3.37 -7.86 -15.33
N THR A 67 2.13 -7.73 -14.89
CA THR A 67 1.40 -6.46 -14.92
C THR A 67 1.39 -5.86 -13.52
N ASP A 68 1.96 -4.67 -13.39
CA ASP A 68 2.06 -3.97 -12.13
C ASP A 68 1.40 -2.59 -12.25
N ALA A 69 0.38 -2.33 -11.43
CA ALA A 69 -0.31 -1.04 -11.40
C ALA A 69 0.29 -0.09 -10.34
N TYR A 70 1.38 -0.51 -9.68
CA TYR A 70 2.01 0.25 -8.63
C TYR A 70 2.72 1.50 -9.18
N ARG A 71 2.47 2.63 -8.51
CA ARG A 71 3.18 3.89 -8.76
C ARG A 71 3.77 4.40 -7.47
N VAL A 72 5.07 4.63 -7.47
CA VAL A 72 5.77 5.28 -6.36
C VAL A 72 7.04 5.96 -6.86
N GLU A 73 7.43 7.04 -6.20
CA GLU A 73 8.78 7.59 -6.30
C GLU A 73 9.51 7.33 -4.98
N THR A 74 10.68 6.72 -5.06
CA THR A 74 11.52 6.40 -3.89
C THR A 74 12.92 6.97 -4.05
N ARG A 75 13.72 6.90 -2.99
CA ARG A 75 15.15 7.26 -3.05
C ARG A 75 15.98 6.35 -3.97
N TRP A 76 15.45 5.20 -4.39
CA TRP A 76 16.13 4.22 -5.24
C TRP A 76 15.67 4.25 -6.69
N GLY A 77 14.70 5.11 -7.01
CA GLY A 77 14.07 5.20 -8.33
C GLY A 77 12.55 5.19 -8.23
N ALA A 78 11.91 5.30 -9.40
CA ALA A 78 10.46 5.25 -9.54
C ALA A 78 10.00 3.84 -9.94
N ALA A 79 8.82 3.46 -9.47
CA ALA A 79 8.01 2.40 -10.07
C ALA A 79 6.88 3.08 -10.85
N GLU A 80 6.71 2.68 -12.11
CA GLU A 80 5.66 3.17 -12.98
C GLU A 80 4.71 2.04 -13.38
N PRO A 81 3.40 2.28 -13.45
CA PRO A 81 2.45 1.27 -13.89
C PRO A 81 2.78 0.77 -15.30
N GLY A 82 2.82 -0.54 -15.49
CA GLY A 82 3.19 -1.12 -16.77
C GLY A 82 3.22 -2.64 -16.80
N GLU A 83 3.66 -3.15 -17.95
CA GLU A 83 3.90 -4.56 -18.18
C GLU A 83 5.40 -4.82 -18.34
N HIS A 84 5.85 -5.91 -17.76
CA HIS A 84 7.23 -6.40 -17.85
C HIS A 84 7.21 -7.83 -18.37
N VAL A 85 8.04 -8.13 -19.37
CA VAL A 85 8.26 -9.50 -19.85
C VAL A 85 9.58 -9.98 -19.28
N LEU A 86 9.52 -11.03 -18.45
CA LEU A 86 10.66 -11.53 -17.69
C LEU A 86 10.96 -12.98 -18.05
N SER A 87 12.24 -13.32 -18.02
CA SER A 87 12.71 -14.70 -18.09
C SER A 87 12.46 -15.43 -16.76
N GLU A 88 12.42 -16.75 -16.80
CA GLU A 88 12.38 -17.58 -15.59
C GLU A 88 13.57 -17.28 -14.65
N ARG A 89 14.75 -16.98 -15.21
CA ARG A 89 15.93 -16.60 -14.44
C ARG A 89 15.71 -15.32 -13.63
N GLU A 90 15.03 -14.32 -14.20
CA GLU A 90 14.73 -13.07 -13.51
C GLU A 90 13.71 -13.25 -12.39
N LEU A 91 12.81 -14.23 -12.51
CA LEU A 91 11.85 -14.59 -11.47
C LEU A 91 12.41 -15.59 -10.43
N SER A 92 13.55 -16.22 -10.70
CA SER A 92 14.14 -17.23 -9.79
C SER A 92 14.53 -16.69 -8.42
N GLY A 93 14.69 -15.36 -8.29
CA GLY A 93 14.93 -14.70 -7.01
C GLY A 93 13.73 -14.73 -6.06
N ILE A 94 12.51 -14.97 -6.57
CA ILE A 94 11.30 -15.08 -5.75
C ILE A 94 11.40 -16.36 -4.92
N GLY A 95 11.81 -16.24 -3.65
CA GLY A 95 11.88 -17.40 -2.75
C GLY A 95 10.51 -18.05 -2.56
N THR A 96 9.57 -17.29 -2.01
CA THR A 96 8.17 -17.70 -1.86
C THR A 96 7.23 -16.56 -2.20
N ALA A 97 6.08 -16.89 -2.78
CA ALA A 97 5.00 -15.95 -3.06
C ALA A 97 3.65 -16.50 -2.59
N GLU A 98 2.75 -15.62 -2.19
CA GLU A 98 1.34 -15.94 -2.00
C GLU A 98 0.57 -15.72 -3.31
N VAL A 99 -0.14 -16.74 -3.77
CA VAL A 99 -1.11 -16.63 -4.86
C VAL A 99 -2.50 -16.52 -4.28
N VAL A 100 -3.20 -15.44 -4.60
CA VAL A 100 -4.58 -15.18 -4.19
C VAL A 100 -5.50 -15.49 -5.34
N THR A 101 -6.38 -16.47 -5.15
CA THR A 101 -7.48 -16.70 -6.09
C THR A 101 -8.63 -15.77 -5.74
N LEU A 102 -9.05 -14.95 -6.69
CA LEU A 102 -10.21 -14.08 -6.55
C LEU A 102 -11.41 -14.71 -7.25
N ALA A 103 -12.57 -14.67 -6.61
CA ALA A 103 -13.84 -15.04 -7.22
C ALA A 103 -14.73 -13.80 -7.34
N PRO A 104 -15.57 -13.70 -8.38
CA PRO A 104 -16.62 -12.68 -8.43
C PRO A 104 -17.47 -12.73 -7.16
N ALA A 105 -17.78 -11.55 -6.65
CA ALA A 105 -18.74 -11.36 -5.57
C ALA A 105 -19.67 -10.21 -5.97
N PRO A 106 -20.97 -10.28 -5.66
CA PRO A 106 -21.82 -9.11 -5.77
C PRO A 106 -21.17 -7.95 -4.99
N PRO A 107 -21.04 -6.75 -5.57
CA PRO A 107 -20.53 -5.62 -4.81
C PRO A 107 -21.51 -5.34 -3.67
N GLU A 108 -21.09 -5.64 -2.44
CA GLU A 108 -21.84 -5.22 -1.27
C GLU A 108 -21.62 -3.73 -1.08
N PRO A 109 -22.69 -2.91 -1.01
CA PRO A 109 -22.53 -1.54 -0.58
C PRO A 109 -22.00 -1.56 0.85
N ALA A 110 -20.71 -1.24 1.05
CA ALA A 110 -20.28 -0.77 2.36
C ALA A 110 -21.02 0.54 2.59
N ALA A 111 -22.05 0.51 3.43
CA ALA A 111 -22.40 1.71 4.16
C ALA A 111 -21.17 2.04 5.01
N PRO A 112 -20.48 3.18 4.78
CA PRO A 112 -19.42 3.58 5.69
C PRO A 112 -20.03 3.70 7.08
N SER A 113 -19.68 2.81 8.00
CA SER A 113 -20.04 3.00 9.39
C SER A 113 -19.09 4.04 9.97
N VAL A 114 -19.62 5.17 10.38
CA VAL A 114 -18.94 6.03 11.34
C VAL A 114 -19.14 5.35 12.70
N ALA A 115 -18.38 4.28 12.95
CA ALA A 115 -18.26 3.82 14.32
C ALA A 115 -17.47 4.88 15.06
N ASP A 116 -17.96 5.33 16.22
CA ASP A 116 -17.17 6.16 17.12
C ASP A 116 -15.91 5.37 17.47
N TYR A 117 -14.81 5.76 16.84
CA TYR A 117 -13.50 5.19 17.09
C TYR A 117 -12.74 6.18 17.95
N ASP A 118 -12.34 5.74 19.13
CA ASP A 118 -11.44 6.50 19.98
C ASP A 118 -10.00 6.36 19.43
N PRO A 119 -9.38 7.45 18.92
CA PRO A 119 -8.02 7.41 18.42
C PRO A 119 -6.96 7.40 19.54
N GLU A 120 -7.33 7.60 20.81
CA GLU A 120 -6.39 7.75 21.93
C GLU A 120 -5.45 6.54 22.08
N PRO A 121 -5.91 5.26 22.02
CA PRO A 121 -5.01 4.12 22.12
C PRO A 121 -3.97 4.07 20.99
N TYR A 122 -4.38 4.44 19.77
CA TYR A 122 -3.52 4.48 18.60
C TYR A 122 -2.45 5.59 18.72
N VAL A 123 -2.86 6.79 19.12
CA VAL A 123 -1.96 7.93 19.36
C VAL A 123 -0.98 7.61 20.50
N THR A 124 -1.48 7.04 21.60
CA THR A 124 -0.68 6.67 22.78
C THR A 124 0.37 5.62 22.45
N ALA A 125 0.05 4.65 21.60
CA ALA A 125 1.02 3.66 21.14
C ALA A 125 2.23 4.35 20.47
N TYR A 126 1.98 5.32 19.58
CA TYR A 126 3.05 6.09 18.94
C TYR A 126 3.76 7.06 19.88
N ALA A 127 3.08 7.62 20.88
CA ALA A 127 3.71 8.52 21.84
C ALA A 127 4.69 7.78 22.78
N THR A 128 4.34 6.56 23.19
CA THR A 128 5.02 5.83 24.26
C THR A 128 5.96 4.73 23.77
N TRP A 129 5.93 4.40 22.48
CA TRP A 129 6.78 3.33 21.94
C TRP A 129 8.28 3.61 22.17
N PRO A 130 9.05 2.68 22.78
CA PRO A 130 10.46 2.91 23.12
C PRO A 130 11.38 3.09 21.90
N ASP A 131 11.14 2.33 20.84
CA ASP A 131 11.94 2.41 19.60
C ASP A 131 11.40 3.53 18.70
N ARG A 132 11.85 4.76 18.96
CA ARG A 132 11.40 5.94 18.21
C ARG A 132 11.64 5.84 16.72
N LEU A 133 12.74 5.21 16.29
CA LEU A 133 13.04 5.06 14.88
C LEU A 133 11.98 4.17 14.21
N ARG A 134 11.70 3.00 14.81
CA ARG A 134 10.68 2.09 14.30
C ARG A 134 9.28 2.69 14.35
N ALA A 135 8.96 3.43 15.41
CA ALA A 135 7.69 4.13 15.54
C ALA A 135 7.49 5.16 14.42
N LEU A 136 8.51 5.97 14.12
CA LEU A 136 8.43 6.98 13.06
C LEU A 136 8.43 6.37 11.66
N GLU A 137 9.15 5.28 11.44
CA GLU A 137 9.11 4.51 10.19
C GLU A 137 7.67 4.05 9.90
N GLN A 138 7.04 3.38 10.89
CA GLN A 138 5.67 2.91 10.77
C GLN A 138 4.67 4.07 10.64
N LEU A 139 4.81 5.10 11.47
CA LEU A 139 3.93 6.27 11.44
C LEU A 139 3.99 7.00 10.09
N SER A 140 5.18 7.08 9.47
CA SER A 140 5.35 7.66 8.14
C SER A 140 4.58 6.87 7.08
N ALA A 141 4.62 5.54 7.13
CA ALA A 141 3.85 4.69 6.21
C ALA A 141 2.33 4.81 6.45
N GLU A 142 1.89 4.76 7.70
CA GLU A 142 0.47 4.80 8.05
C GLU A 142 -0.18 6.16 7.76
N THR A 143 0.51 7.26 8.04
CA THR A 143 -0.01 8.60 7.71
C THR A 143 -0.14 8.80 6.21
N TRP A 144 0.76 8.23 5.39
CA TRP A 144 0.62 8.23 3.94
C TRP A 144 -0.62 7.45 3.47
N LEU A 145 -0.87 6.26 4.03
CA LEU A 145 -2.07 5.48 3.74
C LEU A 145 -3.35 6.21 4.17
N LEU A 146 -3.34 6.84 5.35
CA LEU A 146 -4.46 7.61 5.89
C LEU A 146 -4.80 8.84 5.05
N ALA A 147 -3.78 9.58 4.57
CA ALA A 147 -3.97 10.72 3.67
C ALA A 147 -4.56 10.25 2.33
N ARG A 148 -3.99 9.19 1.74
CA ARG A 148 -4.48 8.61 0.49
C ARG A 148 -5.93 8.13 0.59
N ALA A 149 -6.28 7.44 1.68
CA ALA A 149 -7.63 6.98 1.94
C ALA A 149 -8.63 8.14 2.02
N ARG A 150 -8.26 9.25 2.68
CA ARG A 150 -9.08 10.46 2.77
C ARG A 150 -9.29 11.13 1.42
N THR A 151 -8.26 11.20 0.57
CA THR A 151 -8.40 11.73 -0.79
C THR A 151 -9.38 10.91 -1.62
N LEU A 152 -9.30 9.58 -1.56
CA LEU A 152 -10.25 8.68 -2.22
C LEU A 152 -11.67 8.86 -1.66
N HIS A 153 -11.81 9.00 -0.35
CA HIS A 153 -13.10 9.21 0.30
C HIS A 153 -13.74 10.55 -0.10
N ALA A 154 -12.97 11.64 -0.13
CA ALA A 154 -13.44 12.95 -0.57
C ALA A 154 -13.89 12.92 -2.05
N ALA A 155 -13.13 12.26 -2.92
CA ALA A 155 -13.51 12.06 -4.32
C ALA A 155 -14.81 11.23 -4.46
N HIS A 156 -14.95 10.17 -3.66
CA HIS A 156 -16.17 9.36 -3.63
C HIS A 156 -17.38 10.18 -3.17
N ARG A 157 -17.25 10.95 -2.07
CA ARG A 157 -18.30 11.84 -1.58
C ARG A 157 -18.69 12.90 -2.60
N ALA A 158 -17.73 13.48 -3.31
CA ALA A 158 -17.99 14.42 -4.39
C ALA A 158 -18.84 13.77 -5.49
N ARG A 159 -18.43 12.60 -5.97
CA ARG A 159 -19.16 11.84 -6.99
C ARG A 159 -20.58 11.50 -6.57
N CYS A 160 -20.78 10.99 -5.35
CA CYS A 160 -22.10 10.63 -4.82
C CYS A 160 -23.02 11.85 -4.65
N ALA A 161 -22.44 13.02 -4.41
CA ALA A 161 -23.17 14.29 -4.34
C ALA A 161 -23.32 15.00 -5.71
N GLY A 162 -22.90 14.38 -6.82
CA GLY A 162 -22.93 15.00 -8.16
C GLY A 162 -21.98 16.20 -8.33
N ARG A 163 -20.94 16.30 -7.50
CA ARG A 163 -19.92 17.36 -7.55
C ARG A 163 -18.73 16.94 -8.41
N THR A 164 -18.09 17.92 -9.05
CA THR A 164 -16.86 17.72 -9.85
C THR A 164 -15.61 17.51 -8.99
N GLY A 165 -15.67 17.77 -7.68
CA GLY A 165 -14.55 17.57 -6.76
C GLY A 165 -14.88 17.92 -5.31
N PRO A 166 -13.87 17.87 -4.42
CA PRO A 166 -14.03 18.17 -3.00
C PRO A 166 -14.51 19.61 -2.73
N THR A 167 -15.12 19.85 -1.57
CA THR A 167 -15.43 21.20 -1.07
C THR A 167 -14.16 21.90 -0.59
N GLU A 168 -14.25 23.19 -0.26
CA GLU A 168 -13.11 23.92 0.32
C GLU A 168 -12.68 23.35 1.67
N ALA A 169 -13.64 22.99 2.53
CA ALA A 169 -13.34 22.35 3.82
C ALA A 169 -12.68 20.98 3.63
N GLU A 170 -13.15 20.17 2.66
CA GLU A 170 -12.52 18.89 2.32
C GLU A 170 -11.09 19.11 1.81
N ARG A 171 -10.85 20.08 0.93
CA ARG A 171 -9.49 20.42 0.45
C ARG A 171 -8.56 20.85 1.59
N ALA A 172 -9.04 21.71 2.49
CA ALA A 172 -8.25 22.17 3.64
C ALA A 172 -7.88 21.01 4.56
N HIS A 173 -8.82 20.09 4.81
CA HIS A 173 -8.55 18.88 5.60
C HIS A 173 -7.54 17.96 4.90
N LEU A 174 -7.67 17.72 3.59
CA LEU A 174 -6.69 16.92 2.82
C LEU A 174 -5.29 17.54 2.85
N ALA A 175 -5.18 18.85 2.64
CA ALA A 175 -3.89 19.55 2.72
C ALA A 175 -3.27 19.48 4.13
N ALA A 176 -4.09 19.38 5.18
CA ALA A 176 -3.60 19.19 6.54
C ALA A 176 -3.03 17.79 6.76
N TRP A 177 -3.61 16.76 6.14
CA TRP A 177 -3.07 15.41 6.11
C TRP A 177 -1.77 15.32 5.31
N ASP A 178 -1.68 15.98 4.15
CA ASP A 178 -0.45 16.02 3.35
C ASP A 178 0.72 16.61 4.16
N LYS A 179 0.46 17.69 4.93
CA LYS A 179 1.46 18.25 5.85
C LYS A 179 1.90 17.27 6.93
N LEU A 180 0.98 16.47 7.49
CA LEU A 180 1.33 15.45 8.48
C LEU A 180 2.23 14.37 7.86
N VAL A 181 1.94 13.94 6.62
CA VAL A 181 2.78 12.98 5.87
C VAL A 181 4.20 13.54 5.69
N GLU A 182 4.33 14.80 5.30
CA GLU A 182 5.65 15.45 5.20
C GLU A 182 6.38 15.49 6.55
N GLN A 183 5.68 15.87 7.62
CA GLN A 183 6.24 15.96 8.97
C GLN A 183 6.75 14.60 9.48
N THR A 184 5.96 13.54 9.37
CA THR A 184 6.33 12.19 9.83
C THR A 184 7.48 11.62 9.01
N TYR A 185 7.49 11.84 7.69
CA TYR A 185 8.60 11.45 6.83
C TYR A 185 9.91 12.18 7.17
N LEU A 186 9.85 13.50 7.40
CA LEU A 186 11.02 14.28 7.80
C LEU A 186 11.53 13.89 9.19
N ALA A 187 10.62 13.63 10.14
CA ALA A 187 10.96 13.14 11.48
C ALA A 187 11.69 11.80 11.40
N HIS A 188 11.13 10.82 10.67
CA HIS A 188 11.76 9.53 10.42
C HIS A 188 13.17 9.69 9.83
N ARG A 189 13.33 10.45 8.74
CA ARG A 189 14.66 10.66 8.11
C ARG A 189 15.65 11.33 9.05
N ARG A 190 15.19 12.21 9.93
CA ARG A 190 16.03 12.92 10.87
C ARG A 190 16.53 11.97 11.97
N VAL A 191 15.64 11.19 12.58
CA VAL A 191 15.99 10.20 13.60
C VAL A 191 16.87 9.09 13.04
N ALA A 192 16.60 8.61 11.82
CA ALA A 192 17.45 7.64 11.13
C ALA A 192 18.91 8.12 10.91
N ARG A 193 19.15 9.43 10.98
CA ARG A 193 20.48 10.06 10.90
C ARG A 193 21.07 10.40 12.27
N GLY A 194 20.51 9.87 13.35
CA GLY A 194 20.95 10.11 14.72
C GLY A 194 20.66 11.52 15.25
N ARG A 195 19.72 12.25 14.63
CA ARG A 195 19.30 13.58 15.10
C ARG A 195 18.03 13.46 15.95
N PRO A 196 17.77 14.40 16.89
CA PRO A 196 16.57 14.39 17.73
C PRO A 196 15.26 14.40 16.93
N GLU A 197 14.24 13.70 17.42
CA GLU A 197 12.87 13.72 16.90
C GLU A 197 12.27 15.14 16.98
N PRO A 198 11.70 15.69 15.89
CA PRO A 198 10.91 16.92 15.95
C PRO A 198 9.65 16.74 16.79
N ALA A 199 9.30 17.73 17.61
CA ALA A 199 8.08 17.70 18.41
C ALA A 199 6.81 17.87 17.55
N GLY A 200 5.66 17.41 18.08
CA GLY A 200 4.33 17.78 17.61
C GLY A 200 3.70 16.89 16.52
N ALA A 201 4.43 15.91 15.95
CA ALA A 201 3.85 15.03 14.93
C ALA A 201 2.70 14.16 15.49
N VAL A 202 2.85 13.66 16.72
CA VAL A 202 1.83 12.85 17.39
C VAL A 202 0.63 13.69 17.82
N ASP A 203 0.86 14.90 18.35
CA ASP A 203 -0.22 15.83 18.70
C ASP A 203 -1.04 16.21 17.45
N ARG A 204 -0.34 16.49 16.34
CA ARG A 204 -0.99 16.81 15.07
C ARG A 204 -1.81 15.65 14.51
N LEU A 205 -1.33 14.42 14.68
CA LEU A 205 -2.10 13.22 14.34
C LEU A 205 -3.38 13.14 15.16
N ALA A 206 -3.31 13.37 16.48
CA ALA A 206 -4.49 13.35 17.35
C ALA A 206 -5.54 14.40 16.91
N GLU A 207 -5.11 15.63 16.63
CA GLU A 207 -5.99 16.69 16.12
C GLU A 207 -6.69 16.30 14.81
N LEU A 208 -5.96 15.70 13.87
CA LEU A 208 -6.52 15.32 12.56
C LEU A 208 -7.41 14.08 12.60
N LEU A 209 -7.22 13.20 13.58
CA LEU A 209 -8.11 12.06 13.79
C LEU A 209 -9.43 12.48 14.45
N ALA A 210 -9.44 13.57 15.23
CA ALA A 210 -10.63 14.10 15.89
C ALA A 210 -11.48 15.06 15.03
N ALA A 211 -10.96 15.48 13.86
CA ALA A 211 -11.57 16.47 12.96
C ALA A 211 -12.39 15.85 11.83
#